data_AF-A0A2M9HQA1-F1
#
_entry.id   AF-A0A2M9HQA1-F1
#
_cell.length_a   1.000
_cell.length_b   1.000
_cell.length_c   1.000
_cell.angle_alpha   90.00
_cell.angle_beta   90.00
_cell.angle_gamma   90.00
#
_symmetry.space_group_name_H-M   'P 1'
#
loop_
_entity.id
_entity.type
_entity.pdbx_description
1 polymer ?
#
loop_
_entity_poly.entity_id
_entity_poly.type
_entity_poly.pdbx_seq_one_letter_code
_entity_poly.pdbx_strand_id
1 'polypeptide(L)'
;MTSAVDGLKQRFMEMSQPDDDGVYRNGSAKRKARTELAMQCLTRLWDEACASVSFDVPQSGIGFAAVGSLARGQIGPSSDLDLVIIYEPRALNDQQLNELANKLWYPLWDSGLDLDHSIRTRAQCEEVTDHDLPAAMGWLDVRPIAGDTDLIVATSRSILERWRKAARKRLPELLDSATSRLNEFARLQYVNQPDIKEARGGLRDSVLVSALAASWLADRPHGSYDEAVERLLDVRDCIHLVAGKDTNLLLTPYQAKVAAMLGLADPTWPADERAAYSIDDLQTLLARVGRRISFALDSTASRAEHSLTHEKPRFAFFQMFSQRAGGKREAPQFDVVAPGVAKHEGELVLAPGVDPTADAKLALRMAVASGEFGLPINPSTLMNLKRCPIRDNQWDEESRELFVRLLACGPELMDVWESIDFVDIPGRWMPEWLGIRNRPSASAAHRYTIDRHMVEVTSRLGRQTPSGGRYDDEHYTALLLAGITHDIGKRAFVRDHAAEGARHVPVILKRMGFAPEIVQWSTTLVREHLTLSEFASGRDPNDPAVAQELADRLGHDKMLLDMLFDLTRADGSSLGATAGESITKQYGWSKWRASIVHTMYAAVRAAM
;
A
#
# COMPACT_ATOMS: atom_id res chain seq x y z
N MET A 1 -7.31 -40.76 23.44
CA MET A 1 -5.90 -40.43 23.15
C MET A 1 -5.85 -38.94 22.89
N THR A 2 -4.87 -38.23 23.46
CA THR A 2 -4.58 -36.84 23.09
C THR A 2 -4.17 -36.83 21.62
N SER A 3 -4.82 -35.99 20.80
CA SER A 3 -4.54 -35.92 19.37
C SER A 3 -3.14 -35.36 19.11
N ALA A 4 -2.50 -35.73 17.99
CA ALA A 4 -1.20 -35.19 17.58
C ALA A 4 -1.17 -33.64 17.48
N VAL A 5 -2.33 -32.99 17.33
CA VAL A 5 -2.49 -31.53 17.18
C VAL A 5 -3.00 -30.83 18.44
N ASP A 6 -3.18 -31.55 19.55
CA ASP A 6 -3.59 -30.94 20.82
C ASP A 6 -2.60 -29.85 21.25
N GLY A 7 -3.12 -28.66 21.57
CA GLY A 7 -2.31 -27.51 22.01
C GLY A 7 -1.34 -26.97 20.94
N LEU A 8 -1.57 -27.23 19.65
CA LEU A 8 -0.67 -26.81 18.58
C LEU A 8 -0.47 -25.29 18.54
N LYS A 9 -1.54 -24.50 18.75
CA LYS A 9 -1.42 -23.03 18.87
C LYS A 9 -0.47 -22.62 19.99
N GLN A 10 -0.61 -23.22 21.17
CA GLN A 10 0.22 -22.88 22.32
C GLN A 10 1.70 -23.17 22.04
N ARG A 11 1.99 -24.32 21.41
CA ARG A 11 3.34 -24.69 20.99
C ARG A 11 3.90 -23.72 19.94
N PHE A 12 3.08 -23.28 18.98
CA PHE A 12 3.50 -22.25 18.03
C PHE A 12 3.84 -20.93 18.73
N MET A 13 3.01 -20.49 19.69
CA MET A 13 3.26 -19.27 20.46
C MET A 13 4.54 -19.38 21.28
N GLU A 14 4.81 -20.52 21.92
CA GLU A 14 6.03 -20.79 22.69
C GLU A 14 7.29 -20.76 21.82
N MET A 15 7.26 -21.43 20.66
CA MET A 15 8.38 -21.43 19.69
C MET A 15 8.62 -20.06 19.03
N SER A 16 7.68 -19.13 19.19
CA SER A 16 7.71 -17.81 18.59
C SER A 16 8.08 -16.71 19.57
N GLN A 17 8.32 -17.02 20.85
CA GLN A 17 8.62 -15.98 21.83
C GLN A 17 9.85 -15.16 21.41
N PRO A 18 9.88 -13.85 21.73
CA PRO A 18 11.09 -13.05 21.62
C PRO A 18 12.24 -13.64 22.43
N ASP A 19 13.45 -13.18 22.15
CA ASP A 19 14.63 -13.56 22.94
C ASP A 19 14.55 -12.94 24.35
N ASP A 20 15.48 -13.27 25.26
CA ASP A 20 15.44 -12.83 26.68
C ASP A 20 15.39 -11.31 26.87
N ASP A 21 15.88 -10.54 25.89
CA ASP A 21 15.83 -9.07 25.89
C ASP A 21 14.51 -8.49 25.35
N GLY A 22 13.54 -9.35 25.04
CA GLY A 22 12.23 -8.98 24.52
C GLY A 22 12.19 -8.72 23.01
N VAL A 23 13.30 -8.91 22.29
CA VAL A 23 13.38 -8.64 20.84
C VAL A 23 13.19 -9.93 20.03
N TYR A 24 12.32 -9.87 19.04
CA TYR A 24 12.02 -10.94 18.10
C TYR A 24 13.10 -11.00 17.00
N ARG A 25 14.04 -11.94 17.16
CA ARG A 25 15.06 -12.24 16.15
C ARG A 25 14.84 -13.60 15.49
N ASN A 26 15.55 -13.82 14.39
CA ASN A 26 15.59 -15.09 13.66
C ASN A 26 14.20 -15.57 13.20
N GLY A 27 13.33 -14.66 12.78
CA GLY A 27 11.96 -14.98 12.41
C GLY A 27 11.85 -16.07 11.33
N SER A 28 12.73 -16.07 10.33
CA SER A 28 12.79 -17.12 9.30
C SER A 28 13.03 -18.52 9.90
N ALA A 29 13.95 -18.66 10.86
CA ALA A 29 14.21 -19.92 11.53
C ALA A 29 13.03 -20.36 12.42
N LYS A 30 12.40 -19.41 13.12
CA LYS A 30 11.20 -19.67 13.93
C LYS A 30 10.02 -20.12 13.04
N ARG A 31 9.79 -19.46 11.91
CA ARG A 31 8.80 -19.87 10.88
C ARG A 31 9.06 -21.28 10.37
N LYS A 32 10.31 -21.58 9.98
CA LYS A 32 10.72 -22.92 9.54
C LYS A 32 10.43 -23.99 10.59
N ALA A 33 10.82 -23.75 11.85
CA ALA A 33 10.59 -24.70 12.93
C ALA A 33 9.09 -24.95 13.18
N ARG A 34 8.26 -23.90 13.14
CA ARG A 34 6.80 -24.04 13.21
C ARG A 34 6.25 -24.86 12.05
N THR A 35 6.69 -24.59 10.82
CA THR A 35 6.27 -25.36 9.64
C THR A 35 6.64 -26.83 9.77
N GLU A 36 7.88 -27.14 10.18
CA GLU A 36 8.31 -28.53 10.38
C GLU A 36 7.46 -29.22 11.46
N LEU A 37 7.17 -28.53 12.56
CA LEU A 37 6.30 -29.05 13.61
C LEU A 37 4.88 -29.31 13.10
N ALA A 38 4.31 -28.35 12.37
CA ALA A 38 2.98 -28.45 11.79
C ALA A 38 2.88 -29.68 10.89
N MET A 39 3.82 -29.83 9.94
CA MET A 39 3.85 -30.95 9.01
C MET A 39 3.95 -32.29 9.75
N GLN A 40 4.82 -32.39 10.77
CA GLN A 40 4.97 -33.62 11.58
C GLN A 40 3.70 -33.96 12.38
N CYS A 41 3.04 -32.96 12.97
CA CYS A 41 1.78 -33.15 13.68
C CYS A 41 0.65 -33.56 12.74
N LEU A 42 0.57 -32.95 11.55
CA LEU A 42 -0.45 -33.25 10.54
C LEU A 42 -0.26 -34.64 9.92
N THR A 43 0.98 -35.09 9.68
CA THR A 43 1.26 -36.47 9.25
C THR A 43 0.82 -37.47 10.32
N ARG A 44 1.15 -37.25 11.59
CA ARG A 44 0.69 -38.12 12.68
C ARG A 44 -0.82 -38.13 12.84
N LEU A 45 -1.47 -36.97 12.69
CA LEU A 45 -2.93 -36.86 12.69
C LEU A 45 -3.56 -37.67 11.54
N TRP A 46 -2.94 -37.65 10.37
CA TRP A 46 -3.37 -38.50 9.24
C TRP A 46 -3.31 -39.99 9.58
N ASP A 47 -2.21 -40.45 10.19
CA ASP A 47 -2.06 -41.84 10.59
C ASP A 47 -3.07 -42.25 11.67
N GLU A 48 -3.30 -41.37 12.67
CA GLU A 48 -4.33 -41.54 13.70
C GLU A 48 -5.73 -41.62 13.09
N ALA A 49 -6.05 -40.75 12.12
CA ALA A 49 -7.33 -40.74 11.44
C ALA A 49 -7.53 -42.04 10.64
N CYS A 50 -6.55 -42.46 9.85
CA CYS A 50 -6.57 -43.72 9.08
C CYS A 50 -6.75 -44.94 9.98
N ALA A 51 -6.10 -44.97 11.15
CA ALA A 51 -6.24 -46.08 12.10
C ALA A 51 -7.60 -46.10 12.83
N SER A 52 -8.32 -44.97 12.86
CA SER A 52 -9.55 -44.81 13.64
C SER A 52 -10.84 -45.01 12.85
N VAL A 53 -10.77 -45.02 11.51
CA VAL A 53 -11.92 -45.22 10.64
C VAL A 53 -12.28 -46.71 10.52
N SER A 54 -13.53 -47.00 10.17
CA SER A 54 -14.07 -48.37 10.10
C SER A 54 -13.63 -49.18 8.86
N PHE A 55 -12.79 -48.62 8.01
CA PHE A 55 -12.37 -49.19 6.72
C PHE A 55 -10.88 -48.96 6.47
N ASP A 56 -10.30 -49.72 5.55
CA ASP A 56 -8.90 -49.54 5.14
C ASP A 56 -8.77 -48.36 4.17
N VAL A 57 -7.96 -47.36 4.53
CA VAL A 57 -7.72 -46.19 3.68
C VAL A 57 -6.69 -46.57 2.61
N PRO A 58 -7.01 -46.47 1.31
CA PRO A 58 -6.09 -46.88 0.27
C PRO A 58 -4.83 -46.01 0.26
N GLN A 59 -3.66 -46.63 0.03
CA GLN A 59 -2.38 -45.90 -0.07
C GLN A 59 -2.26 -45.04 -1.34
N SER A 60 -3.12 -45.28 -2.34
CA SER A 60 -3.16 -44.54 -3.61
C SER A 60 -4.56 -43.98 -3.87
N GLY A 61 -4.64 -42.84 -4.56
CA GLY A 61 -5.90 -42.21 -4.95
C GLY A 61 -6.51 -41.31 -3.88
N ILE A 62 -5.84 -41.10 -2.73
CA ILE A 62 -6.20 -40.08 -1.75
C ILE A 62 -4.95 -39.55 -1.06
N GLY A 63 -4.82 -38.24 -0.96
CA GLY A 63 -3.68 -37.56 -0.37
C GLY A 63 -4.09 -36.33 0.43
N PHE A 64 -3.31 -36.03 1.46
CA PHE A 64 -3.48 -34.86 2.32
C PHE A 64 -2.34 -33.88 2.08
N ALA A 65 -2.68 -32.62 1.79
CA ALA A 65 -1.73 -31.60 1.42
C ALA A 65 -1.96 -30.28 2.18
N ALA A 66 -0.87 -29.55 2.37
CA ALA A 66 -0.87 -28.16 2.78
C ALA A 66 -0.92 -27.26 1.55
N VAL A 67 -1.62 -26.13 1.65
CA VAL A 67 -1.54 -25.06 0.67
C VAL A 67 -1.11 -23.75 1.33
N GLY A 68 -0.97 -22.69 0.55
CA GLY A 68 -0.84 -21.34 1.10
C GLY A 68 0.39 -21.14 1.99
N SER A 69 0.19 -20.52 3.17
CA SER A 69 1.31 -20.08 4.02
C SER A 69 2.11 -21.24 4.61
N LEU A 70 1.44 -22.39 4.87
CA LEU A 70 2.07 -23.60 5.35
C LEU A 70 2.95 -24.24 4.28
N ALA A 71 2.45 -24.35 3.06
CA ALA A 71 3.24 -24.86 1.94
C ALA A 71 4.49 -24.01 1.66
N ARG A 72 4.38 -22.68 1.78
CA ARG A 72 5.50 -21.73 1.63
C ARG A 72 6.49 -21.71 2.80
N GLY A 73 6.18 -22.34 3.93
CA GLY A 73 7.01 -22.27 5.13
C GLY A 73 6.95 -20.91 5.84
N GLN A 74 5.84 -20.19 5.68
CA GLN A 74 5.67 -18.81 6.14
C GLN A 74 4.62 -18.69 7.25
N ILE A 75 4.34 -19.74 8.01
CA ILE A 75 3.26 -19.71 9.02
C ILE A 75 3.62 -18.82 10.20
N GLY A 76 2.67 -17.98 10.60
CA GLY A 76 2.76 -17.14 11.79
C GLY A 76 2.43 -17.93 13.07
N PRO A 77 2.66 -17.32 14.24
CA PRO A 77 2.39 -17.94 15.56
C PRO A 77 0.92 -18.32 15.77
N SER A 78 0.01 -17.60 15.12
CA SER A 78 -1.44 -17.83 15.18
C SER A 78 -2.07 -17.90 13.79
N SER A 79 -1.29 -18.20 12.75
CA SER A 79 -1.86 -18.32 11.39
C SER A 79 -2.82 -19.51 11.28
N ASP A 80 -3.84 -19.32 10.48
CA ASP A 80 -4.66 -20.38 9.91
C ASP A 80 -3.85 -21.52 9.26
N LEU A 81 -4.43 -22.72 9.28
CA LEU A 81 -3.94 -23.87 8.53
C LEU A 81 -4.79 -24.05 7.27
N ASP A 82 -4.20 -23.80 6.10
CA ASP A 82 -4.84 -24.06 4.81
C ASP A 82 -4.56 -25.50 4.36
N LEU A 83 -5.57 -26.38 4.41
CA LEU A 83 -5.41 -27.82 4.19
C LEU A 83 -6.36 -28.36 3.13
N VAL A 84 -5.92 -29.39 2.40
CA VAL A 84 -6.77 -30.03 1.39
C VAL A 84 -6.58 -31.54 1.33
N ILE A 85 -7.69 -32.24 1.20
CA ILE A 85 -7.71 -33.65 0.81
C ILE A 85 -7.97 -33.71 -0.68
N ILE A 86 -7.01 -34.27 -1.42
CA ILE A 86 -7.10 -34.52 -2.86
C ILE A 86 -7.38 -36.01 -3.05
N TYR A 87 -8.46 -36.36 -3.77
CA TYR A 87 -8.81 -37.76 -3.98
C TYR A 87 -9.28 -38.06 -5.41
N GLU A 88 -9.27 -39.33 -5.76
CA GLU A 88 -9.89 -39.87 -6.97
C GLU A 88 -11.27 -40.46 -6.59
N PRO A 89 -12.35 -40.20 -7.36
CA PRO A 89 -13.70 -40.67 -7.01
C PRO A 89 -13.87 -42.18 -6.80
N ARG A 90 -12.91 -42.98 -7.28
CA ARG A 90 -12.91 -44.44 -7.13
C ARG A 90 -12.18 -44.92 -5.88
N ALA A 91 -11.48 -44.05 -5.16
CA ALA A 91 -10.66 -44.41 -4.01
C ALA A 91 -11.51 -44.69 -2.76
N LEU A 92 -12.46 -43.81 -2.45
CA LEU A 92 -13.39 -43.92 -1.32
C LEU A 92 -14.78 -43.46 -1.75
N ASN A 93 -15.82 -44.05 -1.15
CA ASN A 93 -17.17 -43.51 -1.29
C ASN A 93 -17.40 -42.30 -0.38
N ASP A 94 -18.49 -41.56 -0.61
CA ASP A 94 -18.77 -40.31 0.13
C ASP A 94 -18.89 -40.50 1.65
N GLN A 95 -19.43 -41.64 2.10
CA GLN A 95 -19.55 -41.93 3.54
C GLN A 95 -18.16 -42.12 4.17
N GLN A 96 -17.31 -42.93 3.52
CA GLN A 96 -15.94 -43.18 3.95
C GLN A 96 -15.11 -41.89 3.95
N LEU A 97 -15.21 -41.10 2.89
CA LEU A 97 -14.49 -39.84 2.76
C LEU A 97 -14.88 -38.86 3.86
N ASN A 98 -16.18 -38.71 4.14
CA ASN A 98 -16.66 -37.86 5.22
C ASN A 98 -16.22 -38.35 6.60
N GLU A 99 -16.21 -39.67 6.83
CA GLU A 99 -15.71 -40.25 8.09
C GLU A 99 -14.23 -39.92 8.31
N LEU A 100 -13.37 -40.16 7.30
CA LEU A 100 -11.94 -39.83 7.37
C LEU A 100 -11.70 -38.33 7.54
N ALA A 101 -12.40 -37.50 6.77
CA ALA A 101 -12.30 -36.05 6.85
C ALA A 101 -12.65 -35.53 8.25
N ASN A 102 -13.75 -36.01 8.83
CA ASN A 102 -14.15 -35.63 10.18
C ASN A 102 -13.10 -36.01 11.24
N LYS A 103 -12.41 -37.15 11.07
CA LYS A 103 -11.32 -37.55 11.95
C LYS A 103 -10.09 -36.64 11.86
N LEU A 104 -9.93 -35.90 10.76
CA LEU A 104 -8.89 -34.90 10.59
C LEU A 104 -9.34 -33.52 11.10
N TRP A 105 -10.54 -33.07 10.73
CA TRP A 105 -10.99 -31.70 10.98
C TRP A 105 -11.36 -31.42 12.43
N TYR A 106 -12.05 -32.34 13.12
CA TYR A 106 -12.46 -32.09 14.51
C TYR A 106 -11.27 -31.82 15.45
N PRO A 107 -10.20 -32.64 15.45
CA PRO A 107 -9.02 -32.35 16.26
C PRO A 107 -8.33 -31.03 15.88
N LEU A 108 -8.38 -30.63 14.61
CA LEU A 108 -7.79 -29.38 14.16
C LEU A 108 -8.59 -28.15 14.62
N TRP A 109 -9.91 -28.21 14.60
CA TRP A 109 -10.76 -27.16 15.20
C TRP A 109 -10.52 -27.04 16.72
N ASP A 110 -10.23 -28.15 17.39
CA ASP A 110 -9.91 -28.18 18.82
C ASP A 110 -8.45 -27.78 19.14
N SER A 111 -7.58 -27.64 18.13
CA SER A 111 -6.16 -27.30 18.29
C SER A 111 -5.91 -25.84 18.74
N GLY A 112 -6.95 -25.00 18.66
CA GLY A 112 -6.93 -23.57 18.94
C GLY A 112 -6.47 -22.69 17.77
N LEU A 113 -6.09 -23.29 16.63
CA LEU A 113 -5.82 -22.58 15.37
C LEU A 113 -7.08 -22.53 14.49
N ASP A 114 -7.18 -21.49 13.67
CA ASP A 114 -8.19 -21.42 12.62
C ASP A 114 -7.83 -22.41 11.49
N LEU A 115 -8.85 -22.98 10.85
CA LEU A 115 -8.71 -24.01 9.81
C LEU A 115 -9.50 -23.60 8.56
N ASP A 116 -8.79 -23.36 7.46
CA ASP A 116 -9.39 -23.36 6.12
C ASP A 116 -9.12 -24.73 5.48
N HIS A 117 -10.18 -25.44 5.11
CA HIS A 117 -10.06 -26.80 4.61
C HIS A 117 -10.96 -27.04 3.40
N SER A 118 -10.50 -27.92 2.51
CA SER A 118 -11.33 -28.40 1.41
C SER A 118 -11.09 -29.88 1.11
N ILE A 119 -12.09 -30.50 0.49
CA ILE A 119 -12.01 -31.87 -0.01
C ILE A 119 -12.36 -31.81 -1.48
N ARG A 120 -11.43 -32.23 -2.34
CA ARG A 120 -11.56 -32.02 -3.78
C ARG A 120 -11.03 -33.20 -4.56
N THR A 121 -11.71 -33.50 -5.64
CA THR A 121 -11.15 -34.36 -6.67
C THR A 121 -10.04 -33.61 -7.42
N ARG A 122 -9.15 -34.36 -8.09
CA ARG A 122 -8.16 -33.74 -8.98
C ARG A 122 -8.80 -32.80 -10.02
N ALA A 123 -9.92 -33.23 -10.62
CA ALA A 123 -10.64 -32.42 -11.59
C ALA A 123 -11.16 -31.10 -10.99
N GLN A 124 -11.71 -31.14 -9.77
CA GLN A 124 -12.18 -29.94 -9.08
C GLN A 124 -11.03 -28.99 -8.68
N CYS A 125 -9.85 -29.53 -8.31
CA CYS A 125 -8.66 -28.70 -8.06
C CYS A 125 -8.25 -27.95 -9.33
N GLU A 126 -8.25 -28.64 -10.47
CA GLU A 126 -7.95 -28.06 -11.77
C GLU A 126 -8.99 -27.03 -12.22
N GLU A 127 -10.29 -27.27 -11.98
CA GLU A 127 -11.39 -26.36 -12.36
C GLU A 127 -11.38 -25.04 -11.58
N VAL A 128 -11.06 -25.06 -10.29
CA VAL A 128 -10.96 -23.81 -9.50
C VAL A 128 -9.86 -22.88 -10.03
N THR A 129 -8.82 -23.46 -10.64
CA THR A 129 -7.76 -22.68 -11.30
C THR A 129 -8.29 -21.90 -12.50
N ASP A 130 -9.38 -22.36 -13.14
CA ASP A 130 -9.92 -21.76 -14.36
C ASP A 130 -10.88 -20.59 -14.05
N HIS A 131 -11.52 -20.57 -12.86
CA HIS A 131 -12.61 -19.64 -12.55
C HIS A 131 -12.35 -18.70 -11.36
N ASP A 132 -11.52 -19.08 -10.39
CA ASP A 132 -11.28 -18.30 -9.17
C ASP A 132 -9.79 -17.95 -9.05
N LEU A 133 -9.46 -16.69 -9.35
CA LEU A 133 -8.08 -16.22 -9.37
C LEU A 133 -7.44 -16.16 -7.97
N PRO A 134 -8.10 -15.60 -6.93
CA PRO A 134 -7.65 -15.72 -5.55
C PRO A 134 -7.35 -17.15 -5.09
N ALA A 135 -8.23 -18.10 -5.39
CA ALA A 135 -8.05 -19.49 -5.02
C ALA A 135 -6.91 -20.14 -5.84
N ALA A 136 -6.85 -19.90 -7.15
CA ALA A 136 -5.82 -20.42 -8.05
C ALA A 136 -4.40 -20.09 -7.57
N MET A 137 -4.18 -18.88 -7.04
CA MET A 137 -2.88 -18.50 -6.50
C MET A 137 -2.47 -19.31 -5.27
N GLY A 138 -3.42 -19.66 -4.40
CA GLY A 138 -3.16 -20.53 -3.25
C GLY A 138 -2.69 -21.93 -3.68
N TRP A 139 -3.18 -22.41 -4.82
CA TRP A 139 -2.81 -23.69 -5.42
C TRP A 139 -1.45 -23.70 -6.14
N LEU A 140 -0.79 -22.55 -6.30
CA LEU A 140 0.59 -22.51 -6.80
C LEU A 140 1.59 -22.97 -5.74
N ASP A 141 1.20 -22.91 -4.47
CA ASP A 141 1.98 -23.38 -3.33
C ASP A 141 1.28 -24.59 -2.71
N VAL A 142 1.61 -25.81 -3.16
CA VAL A 142 1.04 -27.05 -2.63
C VAL A 142 2.16 -27.96 -2.18
N ARG A 143 2.06 -28.49 -0.95
CA ARG A 143 3.04 -29.42 -0.39
C ARG A 143 2.36 -30.67 0.18
N PRO A 144 2.79 -31.88 -0.20
CA PRO A 144 2.23 -33.10 0.37
C PRO A 144 2.56 -33.23 1.86
N ILE A 145 1.57 -33.66 2.64
CA ILE A 145 1.68 -33.98 4.08
C ILE A 145 1.73 -35.51 4.27
N ALA A 146 0.74 -36.22 3.71
CA ALA A 146 0.56 -37.67 3.88
C ALA A 146 -0.35 -38.28 2.79
N GLY A 147 -0.50 -39.60 2.78
CA GLY A 147 -1.26 -40.35 1.78
C GLY A 147 -0.52 -40.45 0.43
N ASP A 148 -1.27 -40.44 -0.67
CA ASP A 148 -0.73 -40.50 -2.03
C ASP A 148 -0.04 -39.16 -2.40
N THR A 149 1.26 -39.09 -2.15
CA THR A 149 2.06 -37.91 -2.46
C THR A 149 2.24 -37.69 -3.97
N ASP A 150 2.20 -38.76 -4.75
CA ASP A 150 2.34 -38.68 -6.21
C ASP A 150 1.11 -38.05 -6.85
N LEU A 151 -0.10 -38.36 -6.35
CA LEU A 151 -1.34 -37.69 -6.73
C LEU A 151 -1.27 -36.18 -6.47
N ILE A 152 -0.78 -35.78 -5.29
CA ILE A 152 -0.67 -34.36 -4.90
C ILE A 152 0.31 -33.64 -5.83
N VAL A 153 1.51 -34.20 -6.04
CA VAL A 153 2.55 -33.61 -6.90
C VAL A 153 2.08 -33.54 -8.36
N ALA A 154 1.41 -34.58 -8.86
CA ALA A 154 0.85 -34.60 -10.21
C ALA A 154 -0.25 -33.53 -10.38
N THR A 155 -1.11 -33.36 -9.37
CA THR A 155 -2.17 -32.33 -9.36
C THR A 155 -1.57 -30.93 -9.36
N SER A 156 -0.59 -30.65 -8.48
CA SER A 156 0.11 -29.36 -8.42
C SER A 156 0.81 -29.02 -9.75
N ARG A 157 1.48 -29.99 -10.37
CA ARG A 157 2.11 -29.80 -11.70
C ARG A 157 1.07 -29.46 -12.77
N SER A 158 -0.04 -30.18 -12.80
CA SER A 158 -1.15 -29.94 -13.73
C SER A 158 -1.71 -28.52 -13.60
N ILE A 159 -1.94 -28.07 -12.36
CA ILE A 159 -2.40 -26.71 -12.04
C ILE A 159 -1.40 -25.66 -12.52
N LEU A 160 -0.10 -25.84 -12.26
CA LEU A 160 0.93 -24.91 -12.70
C LEU A 160 1.01 -24.82 -14.24
N GLU A 161 0.85 -25.93 -14.95
CA GLU A 161 0.79 -25.94 -16.42
C GLU A 161 -0.45 -25.22 -16.96
N ARG A 162 -1.61 -25.42 -16.33
CA ARG A 162 -2.85 -24.68 -16.67
C ARG A 162 -2.69 -23.19 -16.39
N TRP A 163 -2.14 -22.83 -15.23
CA TRP A 163 -1.82 -21.45 -14.87
C TRP A 163 -0.96 -20.77 -15.94
N ARG A 164 0.15 -21.39 -16.35
CA ARG A 164 1.04 -20.86 -17.39
C ARG A 164 0.34 -20.66 -18.74
N LYS A 165 -0.57 -21.57 -19.10
CA LYS A 165 -1.38 -21.45 -20.34
C LYS A 165 -2.41 -20.32 -20.25
N ALA A 166 -3.01 -20.11 -19.07
CA ALA A 166 -4.08 -19.13 -18.86
C ALA A 166 -3.56 -17.73 -18.51
N ALA A 167 -2.40 -17.61 -17.88
CA ALA A 167 -1.89 -16.37 -17.27
C ALA A 167 -1.84 -15.20 -18.25
N ARG A 168 -1.47 -15.43 -19.52
CA ARG A 168 -1.49 -14.38 -20.56
C ARG A 168 -2.87 -13.74 -20.72
N LYS A 169 -3.93 -14.56 -20.71
CA LYS A 169 -5.32 -14.09 -20.87
C LYS A 169 -5.88 -13.49 -19.58
N ARG A 170 -5.41 -13.99 -18.44
CA ARG A 170 -5.89 -13.62 -17.10
C ARG A 170 -5.03 -12.55 -16.41
N LEU A 171 -3.98 -12.06 -17.06
CA LEU A 171 -3.13 -11.00 -16.51
C LEU A 171 -3.94 -9.75 -16.14
N PRO A 172 -4.89 -9.26 -16.97
CA PRO A 172 -5.73 -8.14 -16.57
C PRO A 172 -6.51 -8.41 -15.27
N GLU A 173 -7.10 -9.59 -15.11
CA GLU A 173 -7.83 -9.97 -13.89
C GLU A 173 -6.91 -9.95 -12.64
N LEU A 174 -5.64 -10.34 -12.78
CA LEU A 174 -4.65 -10.30 -11.68
C LEU A 174 -4.34 -8.87 -11.27
N LEU A 175 -4.14 -7.99 -12.25
CA LEU A 175 -3.81 -6.60 -12.01
C LEU A 175 -5.02 -5.85 -11.44
N ASP A 176 -6.23 -6.13 -11.93
CA ASP A 176 -7.49 -5.60 -11.40
C ASP A 176 -7.72 -6.01 -9.95
N SER A 177 -7.34 -7.24 -9.56
CA SER A 177 -7.38 -7.67 -8.16
C SER A 177 -6.43 -6.85 -7.28
N ALA A 178 -5.25 -6.50 -7.78
CA ALA A 178 -4.30 -5.64 -7.08
C ALA A 178 -4.83 -4.20 -6.94
N THR A 179 -5.43 -3.66 -8.00
CA THR A 179 -6.07 -2.34 -8.01
C THR A 179 -7.27 -2.29 -7.06
N SER A 180 -8.09 -3.33 -7.02
CA SER A 180 -9.23 -3.43 -6.12
C SER A 180 -8.79 -3.38 -4.64
N ARG A 181 -7.74 -4.13 -4.29
CA ARG A 181 -7.17 -4.09 -2.94
C ARG A 181 -6.53 -2.74 -2.61
N LEU A 182 -5.85 -2.09 -3.55
CA LEU A 182 -5.35 -0.73 -3.36
C LEU A 182 -6.48 0.25 -3.02
N ASN A 183 -7.62 0.18 -3.71
CA ASN A 183 -8.76 1.06 -3.46
C ASN A 183 -9.43 0.82 -2.10
N GLU A 184 -9.39 -0.41 -1.60
CA GLU A 184 -10.01 -0.78 -0.33
C GLU A 184 -9.08 -0.53 0.86
N PHE A 185 -7.86 -1.08 0.80
CA PHE A 185 -6.91 -1.12 1.90
C PHE A 185 -5.86 0.01 1.85
N ALA A 186 -5.78 0.76 0.74
CA ALA A 186 -4.75 1.76 0.47
C ALA A 186 -3.32 1.19 0.48
N ARG A 187 -2.31 2.06 0.46
CA ARG A 187 -0.89 1.66 0.48
C ARG A 187 -0.36 1.55 1.90
N LEU A 188 0.40 0.49 2.15
CA LEU A 188 0.99 0.19 3.45
C LEU A 188 1.79 1.37 4.03
N GLN A 189 2.55 2.08 3.19
CA GLN A 189 3.39 3.20 3.64
C GLN A 189 2.64 4.46 4.10
N TYR A 190 1.35 4.58 3.77
CA TYR A 190 0.59 5.81 4.01
C TYR A 190 -0.55 5.62 5.00
N VAL A 191 -0.78 4.42 5.54
CA VAL A 191 -1.90 4.14 6.43
C VAL A 191 -1.39 3.99 7.86
N ASN A 192 -2.03 4.67 8.82
CA ASN A 192 -1.60 4.63 10.23
C ASN A 192 -1.89 3.27 10.91
N GLN A 193 -2.99 2.61 10.54
CA GLN A 193 -3.40 1.29 11.05
C GLN A 193 -3.61 0.30 9.90
N PRO A 194 -2.54 -0.13 9.21
CA PRO A 194 -2.66 -0.93 8.01
C PRO A 194 -3.03 -2.38 8.30
N ASP A 195 -3.71 -3.02 7.35
CA ASP A 195 -3.66 -4.48 7.20
C ASP A 195 -2.39 -4.85 6.43
N ILE A 196 -1.41 -5.44 7.10
CA ILE A 196 -0.11 -5.74 6.48
C ILE A 196 -0.17 -6.88 5.46
N LYS A 197 -1.27 -7.64 5.41
CA LYS A 197 -1.50 -8.72 4.45
C LYS A 197 -2.13 -8.15 3.19
N GLU A 198 -3.21 -7.38 3.32
CA GLU A 198 -4.05 -6.97 2.18
C GLU A 198 -3.66 -5.63 1.53
N ALA A 199 -3.09 -4.68 2.29
CA ALA A 199 -2.69 -3.38 1.76
C ALA A 199 -1.68 -3.49 0.59
N ARG A 200 -1.65 -2.48 -0.29
CA ARG A 200 -0.64 -2.40 -1.36
C ARG A 200 0.76 -2.30 -0.75
N GLY A 201 1.68 -3.15 -1.19
CA GLY A 201 2.98 -3.38 -0.56
C GLY A 201 2.95 -4.44 0.56
N GLY A 202 1.81 -5.09 0.78
CA GLY A 202 1.60 -6.12 1.80
C GLY A 202 1.99 -7.54 1.36
N LEU A 203 1.75 -8.51 2.24
CA LEU A 203 2.10 -9.92 1.97
C LEU A 203 1.37 -10.50 0.76
N ARG A 204 0.12 -10.11 0.50
CA ARG A 204 -0.65 -10.60 -0.66
C ARG A 204 -0.08 -10.10 -1.99
N ASP A 205 0.57 -8.94 -2.01
CA ASP A 205 1.33 -8.48 -3.19
C ASP A 205 2.56 -9.36 -3.47
N SER A 206 3.20 -9.88 -2.42
CA SER A 206 4.32 -10.82 -2.60
C SER A 206 3.89 -12.16 -3.21
N VAL A 207 2.64 -12.58 -2.92
CA VAL A 207 2.01 -13.74 -3.56
C VAL A 207 1.74 -13.45 -5.03
N LEU A 208 1.22 -12.27 -5.37
CA LEU A 208 1.03 -11.86 -6.78
C LEU A 208 2.34 -11.84 -7.57
N VAL A 209 3.42 -11.27 -7.01
CA VAL A 209 4.75 -11.29 -7.65
C VAL A 209 5.19 -12.73 -7.94
N SER A 210 4.97 -13.64 -6.99
CA SER A 210 5.32 -15.05 -7.14
C SER A 210 4.45 -15.74 -8.21
N ALA A 211 3.16 -15.41 -8.28
CA ALA A 211 2.24 -15.93 -9.29
C ALA A 211 2.60 -15.45 -10.71
N LEU A 212 2.96 -14.17 -10.85
CA LEU A 212 3.48 -13.61 -12.11
C LEU A 212 4.77 -14.31 -12.52
N ALA A 213 5.70 -14.54 -11.59
CA ALA A 213 6.92 -15.28 -11.89
C ALA A 213 6.67 -16.74 -12.28
N ALA A 214 5.76 -17.42 -11.58
CA ALA A 214 5.36 -18.79 -11.87
C ALA A 214 4.75 -18.94 -13.28
N SER A 215 4.17 -17.86 -13.82
CA SER A 215 3.60 -17.81 -15.17
C SER A 215 4.61 -17.65 -16.32
N TRP A 216 5.88 -17.36 -16.02
CA TRP A 216 6.94 -17.02 -16.99
C TRP A 216 6.72 -15.73 -17.79
N LEU A 217 5.80 -14.86 -17.38
CA LEU A 217 5.62 -13.55 -18.02
C LEU A 217 6.65 -12.51 -17.57
N ALA A 218 7.18 -12.66 -16.35
CA ALA A 218 8.20 -11.79 -15.82
C ALA A 218 9.02 -12.51 -14.75
N ASP A 219 10.25 -12.04 -14.51
CA ASP A 219 11.07 -12.54 -13.41
C ASP A 219 10.70 -11.89 -12.08
N ARG A 220 10.74 -12.70 -11.00
CA ARG A 220 10.65 -12.24 -9.62
C ARG A 220 11.94 -11.49 -9.24
N PRO A 221 11.83 -10.30 -8.61
CA PRO A 221 13.01 -9.62 -8.07
C PRO A 221 13.59 -10.35 -6.86
N HIS A 222 14.90 -10.20 -6.64
CA HIS A 222 15.63 -10.85 -5.54
C HIS A 222 16.39 -9.87 -4.63
N GLY A 223 16.94 -10.37 -3.53
CA GLY A 223 17.78 -9.62 -2.58
C GLY A 223 16.96 -8.67 -1.72
N SER A 224 17.20 -7.36 -1.88
CA SER A 224 16.22 -6.27 -1.71
C SER A 224 14.80 -6.62 -1.28
N TYR A 225 14.13 -7.25 -2.22
CA TYR A 225 12.72 -7.59 -2.14
C TYR A 225 12.47 -8.76 -1.17
N ASP A 226 13.29 -9.80 -1.23
CA ASP A 226 13.19 -10.96 -0.32
C ASP A 226 13.42 -10.52 1.13
N GLU A 227 14.38 -9.62 1.38
CA GLU A 227 14.60 -9.02 2.70
C GLU A 227 13.37 -8.23 3.20
N ALA A 228 12.72 -7.49 2.31
CA ALA A 228 11.50 -6.74 2.66
C ALA A 228 10.34 -7.67 3.00
N VAL A 229 10.14 -8.74 2.22
CA VAL A 229 9.10 -9.76 2.49
C VAL A 229 9.37 -10.45 3.83
N GLU A 230 10.61 -10.89 4.08
CA GLU A 230 10.98 -11.50 5.37
C GLU A 230 10.77 -10.55 6.54
N ARG A 231 11.11 -9.26 6.38
CA ARG A 231 10.89 -8.26 7.42
C ARG A 231 9.40 -8.02 7.68
N LEU A 232 8.56 -8.04 6.64
CA LEU A 232 7.11 -7.92 6.81
C LEU A 232 6.51 -9.13 7.53
N LEU A 233 7.02 -10.34 7.25
CA LEU A 233 6.65 -11.55 7.98
C LEU A 233 7.04 -11.47 9.45
N ASP A 234 8.18 -10.87 9.79
CA ASP A 234 8.56 -10.61 11.20
C ASP A 234 7.57 -9.66 11.89
N VAL A 235 7.13 -8.60 11.20
CA VAL A 235 6.10 -7.70 11.73
C VAL A 235 4.81 -8.46 12.00
N ARG A 236 4.36 -9.29 11.04
CA ARG A 236 3.16 -10.14 11.22
C ARG A 236 3.28 -11.05 12.41
N ASP A 237 4.41 -11.74 12.55
CA ASP A 237 4.65 -12.64 13.68
C ASP A 237 4.55 -11.88 15.02
N CYS A 238 5.11 -10.67 15.10
CA CYS A 238 4.98 -9.80 16.26
C CYS A 238 3.53 -9.36 16.53
N ILE A 239 2.75 -9.03 15.49
CA ILE A 239 1.32 -8.70 15.64
C ILE A 239 0.56 -9.90 16.24
N HIS A 240 0.80 -11.11 15.73
CA HIS A 240 0.14 -12.33 16.22
C HIS A 240 0.52 -12.60 17.68
N LEU A 241 1.79 -12.39 18.07
CA LEU A 241 2.24 -12.54 19.46
C LEU A 241 1.55 -11.54 20.39
N VAL A 242 1.44 -10.28 19.98
CA VAL A 242 0.82 -9.22 20.78
C VAL A 242 -0.70 -9.38 20.86
N ALA A 243 -1.35 -9.80 19.77
CA ALA A 243 -2.80 -9.93 19.68
C ALA A 243 -3.32 -11.28 20.20
N GLY A 244 -2.49 -12.34 20.18
CA GLY A 244 -2.87 -13.70 20.58
C GLY A 244 -3.84 -14.42 19.62
N LYS A 245 -4.01 -13.91 18.40
CA LYS A 245 -4.95 -14.40 17.39
C LYS A 245 -4.44 -14.15 15.97
N ASP A 246 -5.07 -14.80 14.98
CA ASP A 246 -4.81 -14.51 13.56
C ASP A 246 -5.35 -13.12 13.21
N THR A 247 -4.47 -12.14 13.13
CA THR A 247 -4.84 -10.80 12.68
C THR A 247 -3.65 -10.11 12.04
N ASN A 248 -3.91 -9.45 10.91
CA ASN A 248 -2.91 -8.71 10.15
C ASN A 248 -3.08 -7.20 10.31
N LEU A 249 -4.03 -6.75 11.15
CA LEU A 249 -4.29 -5.35 11.42
C LEU A 249 -3.35 -4.82 12.51
N LEU A 250 -2.51 -3.84 12.15
CA LEU A 250 -1.66 -3.13 13.09
C LEU A 250 -2.44 -2.00 13.78
N LEU A 251 -3.29 -2.39 14.73
CA LEU A 251 -4.10 -1.45 15.51
C LEU A 251 -3.24 -0.66 16.51
N THR A 252 -3.71 0.54 16.87
CA THR A 252 -3.04 1.45 17.82
C THR A 252 -2.57 0.76 19.11
N PRO A 253 -3.37 -0.12 19.78
CA PRO A 253 -2.93 -0.79 21.01
C PRO A 253 -1.76 -1.76 20.82
N TYR A 254 -1.48 -2.19 19.59
CA TYR A 254 -0.42 -3.15 19.28
C TYR A 254 0.90 -2.46 18.91
N GLN A 255 0.84 -1.26 18.34
CA GLN A 255 1.99 -0.62 17.69
C GLN A 255 3.21 -0.48 18.59
N ALA A 256 3.07 0.06 19.81
CA ALA A 256 4.20 0.23 20.73
C ALA A 256 4.83 -1.12 21.13
N LYS A 257 4.01 -2.16 21.35
CA LYS A 257 4.48 -3.49 21.73
C LYS A 257 5.18 -4.19 20.56
N VAL A 258 4.60 -4.10 19.37
CA VAL A 258 5.20 -4.63 18.12
C VAL A 258 6.52 -3.92 17.83
N ALA A 259 6.58 -2.60 17.98
CA ALA A 259 7.81 -1.83 17.80
C ALA A 259 8.90 -2.26 18.78
N ALA A 260 8.56 -2.44 20.06
CA ALA A 260 9.48 -2.94 21.08
C ALA A 260 9.98 -4.36 20.73
N MET A 261 9.08 -5.28 20.36
CA MET A 261 9.46 -6.63 19.91
C MET A 261 10.36 -6.59 18.66
N LEU A 262 10.22 -5.62 17.79
CA LEU A 262 11.08 -5.48 16.61
C LEU A 262 12.43 -4.82 16.91
N GLY A 263 12.69 -4.44 18.17
CA GLY A 263 13.91 -3.78 18.62
C GLY A 263 13.97 -2.29 18.32
N LEU A 264 12.82 -1.64 18.08
CA LEU A 264 12.73 -0.22 17.74
C LEU A 264 12.55 0.68 18.97
N ALA A 265 12.34 0.08 20.15
CA ALA A 265 12.24 0.83 21.41
C ALA A 265 13.64 1.16 21.95
N ASP A 266 14.26 2.19 21.38
CA ASP A 266 15.59 2.65 21.80
C ASP A 266 15.55 3.11 23.29
N PRO A 267 16.38 2.50 24.17
CA PRO A 267 16.41 2.83 25.58
C PRO A 267 16.95 4.23 25.89
N THR A 268 17.62 4.88 24.94
CA THR A 268 18.15 6.25 25.08
C THR A 268 17.07 7.33 25.01
N TRP A 269 15.87 7.01 24.47
CA TRP A 269 14.74 7.92 24.47
C TRP A 269 14.15 8.12 25.88
N PRO A 270 13.62 9.32 26.18
CA PRO A 270 12.85 9.60 27.39
C PRO A 270 11.73 8.57 27.58
N ALA A 271 11.53 8.09 28.81
CA ALA A 271 10.65 6.97 29.10
C ALA A 271 9.17 7.25 28.75
N ASP A 272 8.74 8.50 28.92
CA ASP A 272 7.40 9.01 28.61
C ASP A 272 7.15 9.17 27.10
N GLU A 273 8.21 9.30 26.30
CA GLU A 273 8.12 9.50 24.86
C GLU A 273 8.51 8.27 24.04
N ARG A 274 9.22 7.31 24.64
CA ARG A 274 9.78 6.13 23.95
C ARG A 274 8.74 5.39 23.12
N ALA A 275 7.53 5.22 23.64
CA ALA A 275 6.46 4.55 22.90
C ALA A 275 6.11 5.27 21.60
N ALA A 276 6.01 6.61 21.63
CA ALA A 276 5.70 7.40 20.43
C ALA A 276 6.83 7.31 19.40
N TYR A 277 8.10 7.45 19.81
CA TYR A 277 9.23 7.28 18.90
C TYR A 277 9.30 5.88 18.28
N SER A 278 9.05 4.85 19.08
CA SER A 278 9.06 3.46 18.59
C SER A 278 7.99 3.23 17.53
N ILE A 279 6.82 3.88 17.68
CA ILE A 279 5.74 3.82 16.69
C ILE A 279 6.17 4.54 15.40
N ASP A 280 6.79 5.72 15.50
CA ASP A 280 7.32 6.45 14.34
C ASP A 280 8.36 5.61 13.58
N ASP A 281 9.26 4.92 14.30
CA ASP A 281 10.26 4.02 13.71
C ASP A 281 9.60 2.79 13.06
N LEU A 282 8.54 2.24 13.67
CA LEU A 282 7.77 1.13 13.11
C LEU A 282 7.08 1.54 11.80
N GLN A 283 6.46 2.72 11.77
CA GLN A 283 5.82 3.23 10.56
C GLN A 283 6.85 3.52 9.46
N THR A 284 8.02 4.06 9.82
CA THR A 284 9.13 4.26 8.89
C THR A 284 9.63 2.94 8.30
N LEU A 285 9.73 1.89 9.13
CA LEU A 285 10.08 0.54 8.69
C LEU A 285 9.04 -0.03 7.73
N LEU A 286 7.75 0.06 8.09
CA LEU A 286 6.65 -0.41 7.24
C LEU A 286 6.59 0.34 5.91
N ALA A 287 6.81 1.65 5.93
CA ALA A 287 6.83 2.46 4.73
C ALA A 287 7.97 2.07 3.78
N ARG A 288 9.15 1.76 4.32
CA ARG A 288 10.29 1.27 3.53
C ARG A 288 10.00 -0.10 2.91
N VAL A 289 9.47 -1.03 3.71
CA VAL A 289 9.13 -2.40 3.28
C VAL A 289 8.00 -2.39 2.24
N GLY A 290 6.91 -1.67 2.54
CA GLY A 290 5.74 -1.54 1.66
C GLY A 290 6.09 -0.95 0.30
N ARG A 291 6.86 0.14 0.28
CA ARG A 291 7.40 0.72 -0.97
C ARG A 291 8.18 -0.30 -1.79
N ARG A 292 9.07 -1.07 -1.15
CA ARG A 292 9.90 -2.06 -1.84
C ARG A 292 9.06 -3.16 -2.49
N ILE A 293 8.06 -3.66 -1.79
CA ILE A 293 7.15 -4.71 -2.27
C ILE A 293 6.22 -4.16 -3.36
N SER A 294 5.66 -2.95 -3.19
CA SER A 294 4.79 -2.34 -4.20
C SER A 294 5.55 -2.10 -5.51
N PHE A 295 6.77 -1.55 -5.43
CA PHE A 295 7.62 -1.34 -6.61
C PHE A 295 8.01 -2.65 -7.29
N ALA A 296 8.29 -3.70 -6.51
CA ALA A 296 8.56 -5.02 -7.06
C ALA A 296 7.36 -5.56 -7.85
N LEU A 297 6.15 -5.38 -7.35
CA LEU A 297 4.93 -5.76 -8.05
C LEU A 297 4.69 -4.90 -9.29
N ASP A 298 4.77 -3.57 -9.20
CA ASP A 298 4.63 -2.65 -10.34
C ASP A 298 5.63 -2.99 -11.46
N SER A 299 6.90 -3.22 -11.10
CA SER A 299 7.95 -3.58 -12.05
C SER A 299 7.75 -4.94 -12.70
N THR A 300 7.23 -5.92 -11.94
CA THR A 300 6.98 -7.27 -12.45
C THR A 300 5.73 -7.29 -13.33
N ALA A 301 4.69 -6.55 -12.96
CA ALA A 301 3.48 -6.35 -13.75
C ALA A 301 3.79 -5.65 -15.08
N SER A 302 4.49 -4.52 -15.06
CA SER A 302 4.90 -3.78 -16.26
C SER A 302 5.69 -4.70 -17.22
N ARG A 303 6.67 -5.47 -16.73
CA ARG A 303 7.38 -6.46 -17.57
C ARG A 303 6.45 -7.54 -18.15
N ALA A 304 5.50 -8.02 -17.36
CA ALA A 304 4.54 -9.03 -17.81
C ALA A 304 3.63 -8.48 -18.91
N GLU A 305 3.16 -7.24 -18.79
CA GLU A 305 2.36 -6.56 -19.81
C GLU A 305 3.16 -6.33 -21.11
N HIS A 306 4.40 -5.86 -21.00
CA HIS A 306 5.33 -5.68 -22.15
C HIS A 306 5.61 -7.00 -22.89
N SER A 307 5.59 -8.13 -22.19
CA SER A 307 5.72 -9.44 -22.83
C SER A 307 4.54 -9.77 -23.77
N LEU A 308 3.35 -9.23 -23.50
CA LEU A 308 2.13 -9.42 -24.31
C LEU A 308 2.09 -8.49 -25.52
N THR A 309 2.57 -7.25 -25.39
CA THR A 309 2.54 -6.24 -26.46
C THR A 309 3.50 -6.60 -27.60
N HIS A 310 4.67 -7.16 -27.27
CA HIS A 310 5.69 -7.56 -28.24
C HIS A 310 5.41 -8.88 -28.99
N GLU A 311 4.38 -9.66 -28.60
CA GLU A 311 3.99 -10.91 -29.28
C GLU A 311 2.89 -10.76 -30.34
N LYS A 312 2.31 -9.56 -30.56
CA LYS A 312 1.60 -9.33 -31.83
C LYS A 312 2.62 -9.58 -32.94
N PRO A 313 2.44 -10.62 -33.77
CA PRO A 313 3.50 -11.06 -34.66
C PRO A 313 3.80 -9.92 -35.61
N ARG A 314 4.95 -9.27 -35.44
CA ARG A 314 5.55 -8.43 -36.48
C ARG A 314 5.94 -9.27 -37.71
N PHE A 315 5.65 -10.58 -37.71
CA PHE A 315 5.86 -11.52 -38.81
C PHE A 315 4.74 -12.59 -38.86
N ALA A 316 3.96 -12.58 -39.95
CA ALA A 316 3.29 -13.79 -40.39
C ALA A 316 4.35 -14.78 -40.90
N PHE A 317 4.38 -16.00 -40.35
CA PHE A 317 5.23 -17.12 -40.82
C PHE A 317 5.17 -17.35 -42.35
N PHE A 318 4.09 -16.90 -43.01
CA PHE A 318 3.93 -16.93 -44.47
C PHE A 318 4.78 -15.95 -45.27
N GLN A 319 5.48 -14.98 -44.66
CA GLN A 319 6.37 -14.06 -45.40
C GLN A 319 7.75 -14.66 -45.74
N MET A 320 8.09 -15.84 -45.20
CA MET A 320 9.36 -16.53 -45.49
C MET A 320 9.46 -17.08 -46.93
N PHE A 321 8.34 -17.14 -47.68
CA PHE A 321 8.30 -17.59 -49.08
C PHE A 321 8.32 -16.45 -50.11
N SER A 322 8.52 -15.20 -49.69
CA SER A 322 8.67 -14.08 -50.62
C SER A 322 9.96 -13.30 -50.35
N GLN A 323 10.98 -13.46 -51.19
CA GLN A 323 12.22 -12.67 -51.18
C GLN A 323 12.03 -11.18 -51.54
N ARG A 324 10.79 -10.66 -51.50
CA ARG A 324 10.45 -9.26 -51.82
C ARG A 324 9.66 -8.53 -50.73
N ALA A 325 9.39 -9.16 -49.59
CA ALA A 325 8.79 -8.45 -48.45
C ALA A 325 9.88 -7.92 -47.53
N GLY A 326 10.40 -6.73 -47.85
CA GLY A 326 11.22 -5.93 -46.94
C GLY A 326 10.38 -5.44 -45.76
N GLY A 327 10.08 -6.33 -44.82
CA GLY A 327 9.47 -5.97 -43.54
C GLY A 327 10.44 -5.10 -42.75
N LYS A 328 10.33 -3.77 -42.92
CA LYS A 328 11.06 -2.80 -42.12
C LYS A 328 10.68 -3.05 -40.66
N ARG A 329 11.68 -3.27 -39.80
CA ARG A 329 11.50 -3.14 -38.35
C ARG A 329 10.94 -1.75 -38.10
N GLU A 330 9.68 -1.66 -37.73
CA GLU A 330 9.09 -0.40 -37.27
C GLU A 330 9.74 -0.07 -35.93
N ALA A 331 10.50 1.02 -35.90
CA ALA A 331 11.11 1.52 -34.68
C ALA A 331 9.99 1.76 -33.64
N PRO A 332 10.24 1.52 -32.34
CA PRO A 332 9.30 1.88 -31.30
C PRO A 332 8.91 3.35 -31.44
N GLN A 333 7.59 3.62 -31.48
CA GLN A 333 7.07 4.97 -31.59
C GLN A 333 7.05 5.60 -30.19
N PHE A 334 7.83 6.66 -30.03
CA PHE A 334 7.84 7.50 -28.84
C PHE A 334 7.12 8.79 -29.16
N ASP A 335 6.00 9.06 -28.50
CA ASP A 335 5.28 10.33 -28.62
C ASP A 335 5.85 11.31 -27.59
N VAL A 336 6.72 12.22 -28.03
CA VAL A 336 7.39 13.19 -27.15
C VAL A 336 6.40 14.26 -26.72
N VAL A 337 6.13 14.33 -25.41
CA VAL A 337 5.10 15.22 -24.84
C VAL A 337 5.68 16.41 -24.09
N ALA A 338 6.94 16.33 -23.68
CA ALA A 338 7.70 17.44 -23.09
C ALA A 338 9.19 17.22 -23.37
N PRO A 339 10.05 18.25 -23.23
CA PRO A 339 11.50 18.08 -23.33
C PRO A 339 12.01 16.96 -22.41
N GLY A 340 12.49 15.88 -23.03
CA GLY A 340 13.02 14.70 -22.35
C GLY A 340 11.99 13.64 -21.92
N VAL A 341 10.70 13.84 -22.20
CA VAL A 341 9.60 12.97 -21.76
C VAL A 341 8.80 12.48 -22.96
N ALA A 342 8.53 11.18 -23.03
CA ALA A 342 7.71 10.58 -24.08
C ALA A 342 6.68 9.61 -23.51
N LYS A 343 5.60 9.39 -24.27
CA LYS A 343 4.67 8.27 -24.05
C LYS A 343 5.13 7.06 -24.83
N HIS A 344 5.05 5.90 -24.19
CA HIS A 344 5.32 4.62 -24.81
C HIS A 344 4.49 3.53 -24.12
N GLU A 345 3.69 2.79 -24.91
CA GLU A 345 2.90 1.63 -24.44
C GLU A 345 2.04 1.91 -23.18
N GLY A 346 1.43 3.09 -23.10
CA GLY A 346 0.56 3.46 -21.98
C GLY A 346 1.29 3.97 -20.73
N GLU A 347 2.62 4.11 -20.79
CA GLU A 347 3.43 4.65 -19.70
C GLU A 347 4.19 5.90 -20.17
N LEU A 348 4.64 6.70 -19.20
CA LEU A 348 5.64 7.73 -19.45
C LEU A 348 7.06 7.20 -19.27
N VAL A 349 7.89 7.54 -20.26
CA VAL A 349 9.28 7.11 -20.37
C VAL A 349 10.20 8.28 -20.68
N LEU A 350 11.49 8.09 -20.44
CA LEU A 350 12.50 9.02 -20.96
C LEU A 350 12.48 9.01 -22.49
N ALA A 351 12.49 10.20 -23.09
CA ALA A 351 12.65 10.30 -24.53
C ALA A 351 14.02 9.73 -24.97
N PRO A 352 14.13 9.19 -26.21
CA PRO A 352 15.39 8.62 -26.68
C PRO A 352 16.57 9.61 -26.60
N GLY A 353 17.71 9.15 -26.07
CA GLY A 353 18.95 9.93 -25.99
C GLY A 353 19.03 10.92 -24.82
N VAL A 354 18.04 10.94 -23.93
CA VAL A 354 18.04 11.81 -22.73
C VAL A 354 19.00 11.24 -21.67
N ASP A 355 19.85 12.11 -21.13
CA ASP A 355 20.65 11.83 -19.94
C ASP A 355 20.04 12.52 -18.72
N PRO A 356 19.44 11.78 -17.76
CA PRO A 356 18.90 12.36 -16.55
C PRO A 356 19.92 13.15 -15.72
N THR A 357 21.21 12.81 -15.77
CA THR A 357 22.23 13.49 -14.95
C THR A 357 22.51 14.92 -15.40
N ALA A 358 22.08 15.29 -16.60
CA ALA A 358 22.29 16.62 -17.18
C ALA A 358 21.09 17.57 -16.98
N ASP A 359 19.93 17.08 -16.54
CA ASP A 359 18.70 17.88 -16.48
C ASP A 359 18.02 17.81 -15.10
N ALA A 360 18.12 18.89 -14.34
CA ALA A 360 17.50 19.02 -13.01
C ALA A 360 15.96 19.07 -13.07
N LYS A 361 15.38 19.50 -14.20
CA LYS A 361 13.95 19.75 -14.39
C LYS A 361 13.20 18.56 -14.96
N LEU A 362 13.93 17.56 -15.48
CA LEU A 362 13.36 16.34 -16.06
C LEU A 362 12.37 15.63 -15.13
N ALA A 363 12.68 15.56 -13.83
CA ALA A 363 11.79 14.97 -12.83
C ALA A 363 10.45 15.73 -12.70
N LEU A 364 10.49 17.07 -12.69
CA LEU A 364 9.27 17.90 -12.66
C LEU A 364 8.47 17.74 -13.96
N ARG A 365 9.12 17.79 -15.12
CA ARG A 365 8.44 17.59 -16.42
C ARG A 365 7.79 16.21 -16.51
N MET A 366 8.47 15.18 -16.03
CA MET A 366 7.92 13.82 -15.97
C MET A 366 6.69 13.76 -15.05
N ALA A 367 6.77 14.34 -13.87
CA ALA A 367 5.66 14.38 -12.92
C ALA A 367 4.44 15.13 -13.49
N VAL A 368 4.66 16.32 -14.06
CA VAL A 368 3.60 17.11 -14.70
C VAL A 368 2.96 16.34 -15.86
N ALA A 369 3.77 15.75 -16.74
CA ALA A 369 3.24 14.94 -17.83
C ALA A 369 2.42 13.75 -17.31
N SER A 370 2.86 13.11 -16.23
CA SER A 370 2.15 11.97 -15.64
C SER A 370 0.76 12.39 -15.16
N GLY A 371 0.68 13.52 -14.45
CA GLY A 371 -0.60 14.05 -13.95
C GLY A 371 -1.51 14.64 -15.04
N GLU A 372 -0.96 15.28 -16.07
CA GLU A 372 -1.77 15.87 -17.15
C GLU A 372 -2.29 14.83 -18.16
N PHE A 373 -1.55 13.74 -18.39
CA PHE A 373 -1.98 12.67 -19.28
C PHE A 373 -2.65 11.50 -18.55
N GLY A 374 -2.63 11.46 -17.22
CA GLY A 374 -3.16 10.33 -16.42
C GLY A 374 -2.45 9.01 -16.73
N LEU A 375 -1.15 9.07 -17.01
CA LEU A 375 -0.34 7.90 -17.37
C LEU A 375 0.70 7.61 -16.29
N PRO A 376 0.88 6.35 -15.87
CA PRO A 376 1.90 5.99 -14.89
C PRO A 376 3.31 6.20 -15.44
N ILE A 377 4.25 6.51 -14.55
CA ILE A 377 5.68 6.59 -14.89
C ILE A 377 6.24 5.17 -14.91
N ASN A 378 6.87 4.76 -16.02
CA ASN A 378 7.49 3.44 -16.12
C ASN A 378 8.51 3.23 -14.96
N PRO A 379 8.52 2.05 -14.30
CA PRO A 379 9.38 1.80 -13.14
C PRO A 379 10.89 2.00 -13.38
N SER A 380 11.38 1.68 -14.58
CA SER A 380 12.79 1.89 -14.94
C SER A 380 13.09 3.37 -15.17
N THR A 381 12.14 4.11 -15.76
CA THR A 381 12.21 5.57 -15.88
C THR A 381 12.27 6.21 -14.51
N LEU A 382 11.39 5.81 -13.58
CA LEU A 382 11.36 6.33 -12.22
C LEU A 382 12.71 6.17 -11.50
N MET A 383 13.33 4.98 -11.61
CA MET A 383 14.68 4.73 -11.06
C MET A 383 15.75 5.65 -11.67
N ASN A 384 15.66 5.92 -12.97
CA ASN A 384 16.59 6.82 -13.65
C ASN A 384 16.41 8.29 -13.20
N LEU A 385 15.18 8.72 -12.87
CA LEU A 385 14.94 10.09 -12.37
C LEU A 385 15.67 10.38 -11.05
N LYS A 386 15.99 9.36 -10.24
CA LYS A 386 16.83 9.52 -9.04
C LYS A 386 18.18 10.19 -9.36
N ARG A 387 18.70 9.98 -10.58
CA ARG A 387 19.98 10.51 -11.05
C ARG A 387 19.92 11.98 -11.46
N CYS A 388 18.72 12.59 -11.56
CA CYS A 388 18.59 14.01 -11.87
C CYS A 388 19.35 14.86 -10.84
N PRO A 389 20.05 15.93 -11.23
CA PRO A 389 20.81 16.78 -10.31
C PRO A 389 19.92 17.81 -9.58
N ILE A 390 18.81 17.36 -8.98
CA ILE A 390 17.87 18.20 -8.22
C ILE A 390 18.56 18.78 -6.98
N ARG A 391 18.47 20.11 -6.83
CA ARG A 391 18.87 20.88 -5.64
C ARG A 391 17.71 21.78 -5.20
N ASP A 392 17.51 21.88 -3.89
CA ASP A 392 16.42 22.62 -3.26
C ASP A 392 16.49 24.14 -3.46
N ASN A 393 17.65 24.67 -3.84
CA ASN A 393 17.92 26.10 -4.07
C ASN A 393 18.07 26.48 -5.55
N GLN A 394 17.78 25.58 -6.49
CA GLN A 394 17.89 25.83 -7.93
C GLN A 394 16.50 25.87 -8.59
N TRP A 395 15.78 26.97 -8.36
CA TRP A 395 14.44 27.18 -8.90
C TRP A 395 14.40 28.35 -9.88
N ASP A 396 14.21 28.04 -11.16
CA ASP A 396 13.89 29.02 -12.20
C ASP A 396 12.37 29.16 -12.39
N GLU A 397 11.98 30.04 -13.32
CA GLU A 397 10.57 30.29 -13.65
C GLU A 397 9.87 29.01 -14.14
N GLU A 398 10.51 28.26 -15.04
CA GLU A 398 9.99 26.99 -15.54
C GLU A 398 9.74 25.99 -14.40
N SER A 399 10.67 25.87 -13.44
CA SER A 399 10.53 24.94 -12.32
C SER A 399 9.34 25.30 -11.43
N ARG A 400 9.15 26.60 -11.14
CA ARG A 400 7.99 27.08 -10.36
C ARG A 400 6.68 26.82 -11.09
N GLU A 401 6.61 27.12 -12.39
CA GLU A 401 5.42 26.86 -13.21
C GLU A 401 5.07 25.37 -13.26
N LEU A 402 6.08 24.51 -13.48
CA LEU A 402 5.89 23.06 -13.49
C LEU A 402 5.41 22.55 -12.12
N PHE A 403 5.96 23.07 -11.02
CA PHE A 403 5.54 22.65 -9.69
C PHE A 403 4.09 23.05 -9.41
N VAL A 404 3.68 24.28 -9.74
CA VAL A 404 2.28 24.72 -9.61
C VAL A 404 1.36 23.89 -10.50
N ARG A 405 1.76 23.58 -11.74
CA ARG A 405 0.99 22.70 -12.64
C ARG A 405 0.83 21.30 -12.07
N LEU A 406 1.89 20.72 -11.49
CA LEU A 406 1.85 19.42 -10.82
C LEU A 406 0.82 19.46 -9.68
N LEU A 407 0.91 20.44 -8.78
CA LEU A 407 -0.05 20.57 -7.67
C LEU A 407 -1.50 20.77 -8.16
N ALA A 408 -1.67 21.33 -9.36
CA ALA A 408 -2.97 21.55 -9.99
C ALA A 408 -3.53 20.34 -10.75
N CYS A 409 -2.88 19.17 -10.73
CA CYS A 409 -3.34 17.96 -11.43
C CYS A 409 -4.60 17.31 -10.81
N GLY A 410 -5.15 17.87 -9.72
CA GLY A 410 -6.37 17.35 -9.10
C GLY A 410 -6.17 15.92 -8.59
N PRO A 411 -7.13 15.00 -8.79
CA PRO A 411 -7.03 13.61 -8.29
C PRO A 411 -5.75 12.87 -8.69
N GLU A 412 -5.23 13.13 -9.90
CA GLU A 412 -4.02 12.50 -10.43
C GLU A 412 -2.76 12.86 -9.63
N LEU A 413 -2.76 13.99 -8.91
CA LEU A 413 -1.63 14.41 -8.07
C LEU A 413 -1.24 13.32 -7.08
N MET A 414 -2.21 12.57 -6.54
CA MET A 414 -1.93 11.53 -5.55
C MET A 414 -1.02 10.45 -6.13
N ASP A 415 -1.42 9.83 -7.24
CA ASP A 415 -0.65 8.72 -7.84
C ASP A 415 0.72 9.18 -8.36
N VAL A 416 0.79 10.38 -8.92
CA VAL A 416 2.04 10.99 -9.38
C VAL A 416 2.98 11.24 -8.21
N TRP A 417 2.50 11.89 -7.15
CA TRP A 417 3.32 12.25 -6.00
C TRP A 417 3.84 11.00 -5.29
N GLU A 418 3.00 9.99 -5.12
CA GLU A 418 3.40 8.71 -4.54
C GLU A 418 4.49 8.02 -5.36
N SER A 419 4.41 8.10 -6.70
CA SER A 419 5.42 7.54 -7.61
C SER A 419 6.75 8.26 -7.45
N ILE A 420 6.78 9.59 -7.49
CA ILE A 420 8.04 10.35 -7.38
C ILE A 420 8.61 10.37 -5.95
N ASP A 421 7.76 10.28 -4.92
CA ASP A 421 8.19 10.11 -3.52
C ASP A 421 8.95 8.80 -3.33
N PHE A 422 8.58 7.73 -4.03
CA PHE A 422 9.28 6.46 -3.94
C PHE A 422 10.80 6.59 -4.24
N VAL A 423 11.19 7.49 -5.15
CA VAL A 423 12.62 7.83 -5.44
C VAL A 423 13.10 9.12 -4.76
N ASP A 424 12.37 9.58 -3.74
CA ASP A 424 12.68 10.72 -2.89
C ASP A 424 12.82 12.06 -3.62
N ILE A 425 12.10 12.25 -4.72
CA ILE A 425 12.12 13.51 -5.46
C ILE A 425 11.55 14.68 -4.62
N PRO A 426 10.40 14.57 -3.94
CA PRO A 426 9.86 15.64 -3.08
C PRO A 426 10.82 16.07 -1.97
N GLY A 427 11.50 15.12 -1.31
CA GLY A 427 12.49 15.40 -0.27
C GLY A 427 13.69 16.21 -0.77
N ARG A 428 14.00 16.14 -2.07
CA ARG A 428 15.07 16.92 -2.71
C ARG A 428 14.62 18.31 -3.17
N TRP A 429 13.32 18.49 -3.43
CA TRP A 429 12.73 19.81 -3.70
C TRP A 429 12.50 20.61 -2.43
N MET A 430 12.07 19.92 -1.37
CA MET A 430 11.72 20.50 -0.08
C MET A 430 12.28 19.59 1.03
N PRO A 431 13.50 19.85 1.55
CA PRO A 431 14.10 19.06 2.62
C PRO A 431 13.23 18.97 3.88
N GLU A 432 12.39 19.98 4.13
CA GLU A 432 11.42 20.01 5.21
C GLU A 432 10.42 18.85 5.12
N TRP A 433 10.11 18.36 3.91
CA TRP A 433 9.26 17.18 3.66
C TRP A 433 9.77 15.95 4.41
N LEU A 434 11.09 15.77 4.50
CA LEU A 434 11.69 14.62 5.18
C LEU A 434 11.34 14.55 6.67
N GLY A 435 10.94 15.68 7.28
CA GLY A 435 10.51 15.72 8.68
C GLY A 435 9.09 15.20 8.93
N ILE A 436 8.27 15.10 7.88
CA ILE A 436 6.87 14.63 7.94
C ILE A 436 6.63 13.35 7.14
N ARG A 437 7.57 12.96 6.28
CA ARG A 437 7.44 11.85 5.34
C ARG A 437 7.21 10.52 6.05
N ASN A 438 6.11 9.83 5.75
CA ASN A 438 5.62 8.62 6.42
C ASN A 438 5.39 8.76 7.93
N ARG A 439 5.27 9.99 8.44
CA ARG A 439 5.03 10.21 9.87
C ARG A 439 3.54 9.97 10.17
N PRO A 440 3.20 9.16 11.18
CA PRO A 440 1.82 8.99 11.59
C PRO A 440 1.26 10.31 12.15
N SER A 441 -0.02 10.53 11.91
CA SER A 441 -0.72 11.63 12.57
C SER A 441 -1.11 11.21 13.99
N ALA A 442 -0.85 12.08 14.97
CA ALA A 442 -1.21 11.82 16.37
C ALA A 442 -2.73 11.80 16.61
N SER A 443 -3.52 12.38 15.69
CA SER A 443 -4.97 12.41 15.81
C SER A 443 -5.59 11.15 15.21
N ALA A 444 -6.38 10.44 16.02
CA ALA A 444 -7.09 9.21 15.64
C ALA A 444 -8.04 9.37 14.44
N ALA A 445 -8.40 10.61 14.07
CA ALA A 445 -9.23 10.91 12.90
C ALA A 445 -8.47 10.91 11.56
N HIS A 446 -7.15 10.79 11.58
CA HIS A 446 -6.35 10.68 10.37
C HIS A 446 -6.09 9.21 10.05
N ARG A 447 -6.64 8.76 8.91
CA ARG A 447 -6.33 7.45 8.34
C ARG A 447 -4.91 7.41 7.80
N TYR A 448 -4.45 8.52 7.22
CA TYR A 448 -3.19 8.59 6.49
C TYR A 448 -2.05 9.24 7.26
N THR A 449 -0.82 9.00 6.81
CA THR A 449 0.39 9.73 7.24
C THR A 449 0.29 11.20 6.84
N ILE A 450 1.04 12.06 7.55
CA ILE A 450 0.94 13.53 7.41
C ILE A 450 1.25 13.97 5.97
N ASP A 451 2.29 13.43 5.36
CA ASP A 451 2.67 13.69 3.98
C ASP A 451 1.59 13.33 2.97
N ARG A 452 1.02 12.11 3.07
CA ARG A 452 -0.05 11.67 2.17
C ARG A 452 -1.33 12.50 2.34
N HIS A 453 -1.64 12.89 3.57
CA HIS A 453 -2.74 13.80 3.89
C HIS A 453 -2.58 15.14 3.19
N MET A 454 -1.40 15.77 3.26
CA MET A 454 -1.13 17.05 2.59
C MET A 454 -1.27 16.99 1.07
N VAL A 455 -0.89 15.89 0.44
CA VAL A 455 -1.11 15.67 -1.00
C VAL A 455 -2.59 15.56 -1.32
N GLU A 456 -3.36 14.83 -0.51
CA GLU A 456 -4.80 14.66 -0.69
C GLU A 456 -5.56 15.96 -0.54
N VAL A 457 -5.22 16.76 0.46
CA VAL A 457 -5.78 18.10 0.65
C VAL A 457 -5.50 18.94 -0.59
N THR A 458 -4.26 18.98 -1.07
CA THR A 458 -3.87 19.72 -2.28
C THR A 458 -4.65 19.26 -3.51
N SER A 459 -4.82 17.95 -3.71
CA SER A 459 -5.54 17.38 -4.88
C SER A 459 -7.02 17.77 -4.94
N ARG A 460 -7.60 18.25 -3.83
CA ARG A 460 -9.00 18.64 -3.71
C ARG A 460 -9.21 20.15 -3.87
N LEU A 461 -8.12 20.94 -3.90
CA LEU A 461 -8.18 22.38 -4.10
C LEU A 461 -8.49 22.69 -5.56
N GLY A 462 -9.31 23.71 -5.78
CA GLY A 462 -9.77 24.09 -7.11
C GLY A 462 -9.75 25.60 -7.32
N ARG A 463 -9.98 26.03 -8.57
CA ARG A 463 -9.94 27.45 -8.95
C ARG A 463 -11.23 28.22 -8.65
N GLN A 464 -12.30 27.53 -8.27
CA GLN A 464 -13.58 28.18 -7.98
C GLN A 464 -13.62 28.63 -6.54
N THR A 465 -13.91 29.91 -6.32
CA THR A 465 -14.07 30.47 -4.96
C THR A 465 -15.42 30.04 -4.36
N PRO A 466 -15.57 30.03 -3.03
CA PRO A 466 -16.85 29.74 -2.37
C PRO A 466 -17.94 30.76 -2.70
N SER A 467 -17.56 31.97 -3.11
CA SER A 467 -18.46 33.06 -3.49
C SER A 467 -18.93 33.00 -4.95
N GLY A 468 -18.52 31.98 -5.72
CA GLY A 468 -18.92 31.78 -7.12
C GLY A 468 -18.04 32.48 -8.15
N GLY A 469 -16.98 33.18 -7.72
CA GLY A 469 -15.91 33.70 -8.57
C GLY A 469 -14.83 32.65 -8.88
N ARG A 470 -13.70 33.12 -9.44
CA ARG A 470 -12.53 32.31 -9.77
C ARG A 470 -11.26 32.96 -9.20
N TYR A 471 -10.39 32.16 -8.56
CA TYR A 471 -9.06 32.62 -8.16
C TYR A 471 -8.22 32.94 -9.41
N ASP A 472 -7.53 34.09 -9.38
CA ASP A 472 -6.46 34.35 -10.33
C ASP A 472 -5.27 33.40 -10.11
N ASP A 473 -4.23 33.54 -10.94
CA ASP A 473 -3.09 32.62 -10.90
C ASP A 473 -2.24 32.76 -9.63
N GLU A 474 -2.14 33.96 -9.05
CA GLU A 474 -1.34 34.18 -7.84
C GLU A 474 -2.05 33.63 -6.59
N HIS A 475 -3.35 33.91 -6.44
CA HIS A 475 -4.15 33.38 -5.32
C HIS A 475 -4.28 31.85 -5.42
N TYR A 476 -4.52 31.31 -6.62
CA TYR A 476 -4.59 29.85 -6.78
C TYR A 476 -3.24 29.19 -6.49
N THR A 477 -2.13 29.81 -6.90
CA THR A 477 -0.78 29.36 -6.54
C THR A 477 -0.59 29.36 -5.03
N ALA A 478 -0.95 30.46 -4.35
CA ALA A 478 -0.83 30.56 -2.90
C ALA A 478 -1.68 29.51 -2.16
N LEU A 479 -2.89 29.22 -2.66
CA LEU A 479 -3.78 28.20 -2.12
C LEU A 479 -3.19 26.79 -2.28
N LEU A 480 -2.66 26.44 -3.46
CA LEU A 480 -2.02 25.13 -3.69
C LEU A 480 -0.76 24.96 -2.83
N LEU A 481 0.06 26.00 -2.73
CA LEU A 481 1.26 25.99 -1.89
C LEU A 481 0.90 25.86 -0.40
N ALA A 482 -0.17 26.53 0.05
CA ALA A 482 -0.70 26.35 1.39
C ALA A 482 -1.19 24.90 1.60
N GLY A 483 -1.90 24.32 0.63
CA GLY A 483 -2.35 22.92 0.67
C GLY A 483 -1.20 21.94 0.92
N ILE A 484 -0.12 22.03 0.13
CA ILE A 484 1.03 21.11 0.22
C ILE A 484 1.97 21.45 1.38
N THR A 485 1.69 22.49 2.18
CA THR A 485 2.53 22.89 3.33
C THR A 485 1.77 23.08 4.64
N HIS A 486 0.43 22.97 4.68
CA HIS A 486 -0.37 23.34 5.85
C HIS A 486 0.02 22.60 7.14
N ASP A 487 0.42 21.33 7.00
CA ASP A 487 0.83 20.46 8.10
C ASP A 487 2.34 20.24 8.20
N ILE A 488 3.16 21.02 7.47
CA ILE A 488 4.63 20.85 7.47
C ILE A 488 5.27 21.04 8.86
N GLY A 489 4.54 21.67 9.78
CA GLY A 489 4.91 21.87 11.18
C GLY A 489 4.55 20.71 12.11
N LYS A 490 3.85 19.65 11.67
CA LYS A 490 3.51 18.45 12.47
C LYS A 490 4.75 17.59 12.70
N ARG A 491 5.70 18.12 13.46
CA ARG A 491 6.98 17.53 13.81
C ARG A 491 6.96 17.07 15.26
N ALA A 492 7.94 16.24 15.60
CA ALA A 492 8.14 15.77 16.97
C ALA A 492 8.26 16.97 17.93
N PHE A 493 7.60 16.91 19.10
CA PHE A 493 7.64 17.93 20.16
C PHE A 493 7.01 19.28 19.83
N VAL A 494 6.34 19.41 18.69
CA VAL A 494 5.64 20.63 18.32
C VAL A 494 4.19 20.55 18.79
N ARG A 495 3.80 21.45 19.70
CA ARG A 495 2.41 21.55 20.19
C ARG A 495 1.51 22.34 19.25
N ASP A 496 1.99 23.50 18.79
CA ASP A 496 1.28 24.35 17.82
C ASP A 496 1.91 24.15 16.44
N HIS A 497 1.45 23.13 15.72
CA HIS A 497 2.00 22.79 14.40
C HIS A 497 1.66 23.85 13.35
N ALA A 498 0.59 24.62 13.53
CA ALA A 498 0.24 25.72 12.65
C ALA A 498 1.24 26.89 12.79
N ALA A 499 1.65 27.23 14.02
CA ALA A 499 2.73 28.19 14.26
C ALA A 499 4.05 27.73 13.63
N GLU A 500 4.40 26.46 13.83
CA GLU A 500 5.65 25.91 13.30
C GLU A 500 5.62 25.84 11.77
N GLY A 501 4.49 25.45 11.18
CA GLY A 501 4.28 25.51 9.73
C GLY A 501 4.48 26.92 9.19
N ALA A 502 3.91 27.93 9.85
CA ALA A 502 4.07 29.34 9.48
C ALA A 502 5.52 29.86 9.62
N ARG A 503 6.39 29.19 10.39
CA ARG A 503 7.84 29.47 10.40
C ARG A 503 8.56 28.85 9.20
N HIS A 504 8.15 27.66 8.78
CA HIS A 504 8.77 26.94 7.67
C HIS A 504 8.37 27.50 6.30
N VAL A 505 7.10 27.85 6.10
CA VAL A 505 6.56 28.26 4.79
C VAL A 505 7.35 29.41 4.14
N PRO A 506 7.67 30.52 4.86
CA PRO A 506 8.50 31.58 4.29
C PRO A 506 9.89 31.12 3.86
N VAL A 507 10.51 30.18 4.59
CA VAL A 507 11.84 29.66 4.27
C VAL A 507 11.79 28.84 2.98
N ILE A 508 10.81 27.93 2.89
CA ILE A 508 10.61 27.05 1.74
C ILE A 508 10.31 27.88 0.48
N LEU A 509 9.29 28.74 0.54
CA LEU A 509 8.77 29.41 -0.65
C LEU A 509 9.72 30.52 -1.15
N LYS A 510 10.43 31.21 -0.26
CA LYS A 510 11.48 32.16 -0.66
C LYS A 510 12.66 31.43 -1.31
N ARG A 511 13.05 30.26 -0.79
CA ARG A 511 14.09 29.42 -1.41
C ARG A 511 13.71 28.97 -2.81
N MET A 512 12.43 28.69 -3.04
CA MET A 512 11.88 28.36 -4.37
C MET A 512 11.71 29.57 -5.30
N GLY A 513 11.82 30.79 -4.76
CA GLY A 513 11.73 32.04 -5.52
C GLY A 513 10.31 32.50 -5.85
N PHE A 514 9.32 32.17 -5.02
CA PHE A 514 7.95 32.69 -5.16
C PHE A 514 7.85 34.17 -4.73
N ALA A 515 6.90 34.90 -5.31
CA ALA A 515 6.66 36.31 -5.04
C ALA A 515 6.30 36.56 -3.56
N PRO A 516 6.72 37.70 -2.95
CA PRO A 516 6.48 38.01 -1.54
C PRO A 516 5.01 37.91 -1.12
N GLU A 517 4.08 38.30 -1.98
CA GLU A 517 2.63 38.27 -1.76
C GLU A 517 2.12 36.84 -1.63
N ILE A 518 2.52 35.95 -2.56
CA ILE A 518 2.23 34.51 -2.50
C ILE A 518 2.77 33.90 -1.21
N VAL A 519 4.02 34.24 -0.85
CA VAL A 519 4.64 33.77 0.40
C VAL A 519 3.81 34.22 1.61
N GLN A 520 3.37 35.48 1.64
CA GLN A 520 2.57 36.02 2.73
C GLN A 520 1.22 35.32 2.84
N TRP A 521 0.48 35.20 1.73
CA TRP A 521 -0.83 34.53 1.72
C TRP A 521 -0.72 33.07 2.16
N SER A 522 0.22 32.30 1.59
CA SER A 522 0.43 30.91 2.01
C SER A 522 0.82 30.81 3.48
N THR A 523 1.65 31.72 4.00
CA THR A 523 2.05 31.72 5.42
C THR A 523 0.85 31.97 6.33
N THR A 524 -0.01 32.94 6.00
CA THR A 524 -1.24 33.23 6.76
C THR A 524 -2.20 32.04 6.71
N LEU A 525 -2.40 31.44 5.53
CA LEU A 525 -3.25 30.26 5.38
C LEU A 525 -2.75 29.09 6.23
N VAL A 526 -1.45 28.80 6.22
CA VAL A 526 -0.87 27.75 7.06
C VAL A 526 -0.96 28.10 8.55
N ARG A 527 -0.82 29.37 8.94
CA ARG A 527 -0.98 29.78 10.33
C ARG A 527 -2.40 29.56 10.84
N GLU A 528 -3.39 29.84 10.00
CA GLU A 528 -4.81 29.89 10.40
C GLU A 528 -5.63 28.68 9.92
N HIS A 529 -5.00 27.63 9.36
CA HIS A 529 -5.70 26.52 8.69
C HIS A 529 -6.69 25.75 9.60
N LEU A 530 -6.53 25.80 10.93
CA LEU A 530 -7.47 25.22 11.90
C LEU A 530 -8.55 26.20 12.35
N THR A 531 -8.29 27.51 12.26
CA THR A 531 -9.04 28.57 12.92
C THR A 531 -10.52 28.55 12.52
N LEU A 532 -10.82 28.41 11.24
CA LEU A 532 -12.21 28.40 10.76
C LEU A 532 -12.99 27.19 11.27
N SER A 533 -12.36 26.01 11.31
CA SER A 533 -12.96 24.76 11.82
C SER A 533 -13.21 24.82 13.33
N GLU A 534 -12.23 25.34 14.08
CA GLU A 534 -12.32 25.54 15.53
C GLU A 534 -13.41 26.56 15.91
N PHE A 535 -13.47 27.68 15.20
CA PHE A 535 -14.51 28.70 15.42
C PHE A 535 -15.89 28.15 15.10
N ALA A 536 -16.05 27.47 13.97
CA ALA A 536 -17.34 26.89 13.58
C ALA A 536 -17.85 25.82 14.55
N SER A 537 -16.94 25.07 15.19
CA SER A 537 -17.31 23.99 16.11
C SER A 537 -17.47 24.45 17.56
N GLY A 538 -16.86 25.57 17.96
CA GLY A 538 -16.73 25.99 19.36
C GLY A 538 -17.30 27.36 19.70
N ARG A 539 -17.75 28.16 18.74
CA ARG A 539 -18.20 29.55 18.97
C ARG A 539 -19.53 29.86 18.27
N ASP A 540 -20.24 30.88 18.74
CA ASP A 540 -21.51 31.33 18.14
C ASP A 540 -21.23 32.22 16.91
N PRO A 541 -21.67 31.82 15.69
CA PRO A 541 -21.49 32.64 14.49
C PRO A 541 -22.32 33.93 14.47
N ASN A 542 -23.33 34.06 15.35
CA ASN A 542 -24.14 35.28 15.44
C ASN A 542 -23.53 36.34 16.36
N ASP A 543 -22.48 36.02 17.12
CA ASP A 543 -21.75 36.99 17.94
C ASP A 543 -20.83 37.82 17.02
N PRO A 544 -21.07 39.15 16.86
CA PRO A 544 -20.24 39.99 16.01
C PRO A 544 -18.77 40.02 16.44
N ALA A 545 -18.47 39.82 17.73
CA ALA A 545 -17.09 39.79 18.22
C ALA A 545 -16.32 38.59 17.69
N VAL A 546 -16.98 37.43 17.52
CA VAL A 546 -16.37 36.22 16.95
C VAL A 546 -16.04 36.43 15.47
N ALA A 547 -16.97 37.02 14.72
CA ALA A 547 -16.77 37.33 13.30
C ALA A 547 -15.63 38.35 13.10
N GLN A 548 -15.59 39.39 13.94
CA GLN A 548 -14.55 40.41 13.93
C GLN A 548 -13.18 39.83 14.28
N GLU A 549 -13.06 38.96 15.30
CA GLU A 549 -11.78 38.35 15.67
C GLU A 549 -11.18 37.53 14.51
N LEU A 550 -12.00 36.75 13.79
CA LEU A 550 -11.53 36.00 12.63
C LEU A 550 -11.16 36.93 11.47
N ALA A 551 -11.94 38.00 11.25
CA ALA A 551 -11.64 38.99 10.23
C ALA A 551 -10.31 39.73 10.50
N ASP A 552 -10.03 40.09 11.75
CA ASP A 552 -8.79 40.73 12.18
C ASP A 552 -7.56 39.83 11.89
N ARG A 553 -7.67 38.52 12.16
CA ARG A 553 -6.59 37.55 11.88
C ARG A 553 -6.25 37.44 10.40
N LEU A 554 -7.23 37.67 9.53
CA LEU A 554 -7.07 37.65 8.08
C LEU A 554 -6.82 39.04 7.49
N GLY A 555 -6.65 40.07 8.32
CA GLY A 555 -6.43 41.45 7.86
C GLY A 555 -7.58 42.01 7.03
N HIS A 556 -8.82 41.55 7.27
CA HIS A 556 -10.01 41.90 6.51
C HIS A 556 -9.96 41.56 5.00
N ASP A 557 -9.08 40.63 4.60
CA ASP A 557 -8.99 40.19 3.21
C ASP A 557 -10.01 39.07 2.91
N LYS A 558 -11.02 39.42 2.12
CA LYS A 558 -12.09 38.51 1.68
C LYS A 558 -11.57 37.36 0.84
N MET A 559 -10.49 37.55 0.08
CA MET A 559 -9.90 36.51 -0.75
C MET A 559 -9.12 35.50 0.09
N LEU A 560 -8.43 35.97 1.14
CA LEU A 560 -7.82 35.07 2.13
C LEU A 560 -8.87 34.23 2.87
N LEU A 561 -10.02 34.82 3.21
CA LEU A 561 -11.13 34.07 3.80
C LEU A 561 -11.68 32.99 2.86
N ASP A 562 -11.82 33.31 1.56
CA ASP A 562 -12.23 32.34 0.53
C ASP A 562 -11.25 31.17 0.44
N MET A 563 -9.95 31.46 0.37
CA MET A 563 -8.89 30.45 0.36
C MET A 563 -8.85 29.61 1.64
N LEU A 564 -9.03 30.23 2.82
CA LEU A 564 -9.07 29.53 4.11
C LEU A 564 -10.27 28.58 4.19
N PHE A 565 -11.43 29.00 3.68
CA PHE A 565 -12.61 28.14 3.60
C PHE A 565 -12.34 26.92 2.72
N ASP A 566 -11.73 27.10 1.54
CA ASP A 566 -11.41 25.99 0.65
C ASP A 566 -10.37 25.04 1.24
N LEU A 567 -9.34 25.57 1.91
CA LEU A 567 -8.36 24.75 2.62
C LEU A 567 -9.01 23.95 3.76
N THR A 568 -9.87 24.60 4.57
CA THR A 568 -10.63 23.94 5.65
C THR A 568 -11.54 22.84 5.12
N ARG A 569 -12.21 23.10 3.99
CA ARG A 569 -13.07 22.14 3.31
C ARG A 569 -12.29 20.94 2.81
N ALA A 570 -11.17 21.17 2.14
CA ALA A 570 -10.32 20.10 1.63
C ALA A 570 -9.75 19.23 2.77
N ASP A 571 -9.19 19.87 3.81
CA ASP A 571 -8.66 19.22 5.02
C ASP A 571 -9.72 18.35 5.72
N GLY A 572 -10.86 18.93 6.08
CA GLY A 572 -11.94 18.21 6.76
C GLY A 572 -12.57 17.10 5.92
N SER A 573 -12.40 17.11 4.60
CA SER A 573 -12.88 16.05 3.69
C SER A 573 -11.89 14.88 3.55
N SER A 574 -10.63 15.07 3.93
CA SER A 574 -9.53 14.09 3.81
C SER A 574 -9.30 13.26 5.09
N LEU A 575 -9.93 13.64 6.20
CA LEU A 575 -9.97 12.85 7.44
C LEU A 575 -10.72 11.52 7.23
N GLY A 576 -10.16 10.42 7.74
CA GLY A 576 -10.69 9.06 7.59
C GLY A 576 -11.03 8.46 8.95
N ALA A 577 -12.25 7.94 9.08
CA ALA A 577 -12.89 7.32 10.25
C ALA A 577 -11.97 6.81 11.41
N THR A 578 -12.37 7.14 12.64
CA THR A 578 -11.78 6.68 13.92
C THR A 578 -12.17 5.23 14.27
N ALA A 579 -11.38 4.63 15.18
CA ALA A 579 -11.52 3.27 15.70
C ALA A 579 -12.94 2.94 16.21
N GLY A 580 -13.66 2.11 15.46
CA GLY A 580 -14.97 1.56 15.88
C GLY A 580 -15.86 1.05 14.75
N GLU A 581 -15.65 1.48 13.50
CA GLU A 581 -16.54 1.10 12.39
C GLU A 581 -15.84 0.28 11.32
N SER A 582 -16.44 -0.88 11.02
CA SER A 582 -16.05 -1.79 9.94
C SER A 582 -16.25 -1.12 8.59
N ILE A 583 -15.16 -0.63 7.97
CA ILE A 583 -14.98 -0.52 6.50
C ILE A 583 -16.24 0.01 5.75
N THR A 584 -16.98 0.96 6.32
CA THR A 584 -18.06 1.67 5.63
C THR A 584 -17.70 3.15 5.57
N LYS A 585 -17.37 3.56 4.35
CA LYS A 585 -17.02 4.90 3.92
C LYS A 585 -18.06 5.92 4.41
N GLN A 586 -17.65 6.89 5.25
CA GLN A 586 -18.01 8.33 5.20
C GLN A 586 -17.90 8.98 6.59
N TYR A 587 -16.71 9.46 6.96
CA TYR A 587 -16.59 10.61 7.87
C TYR A 587 -15.53 11.60 7.36
N GLY A 588 -15.69 12.04 6.11
CA GLY A 588 -15.11 13.27 5.58
C GLY A 588 -16.25 14.26 5.35
N TRP A 589 -16.11 15.52 5.80
CA TRP A 589 -17.03 16.64 5.53
C TRP A 589 -18.55 16.30 5.53
N SER A 590 -19.10 15.99 6.71
CA SER A 590 -20.55 15.72 6.85
C SER A 590 -21.40 16.94 6.49
N LYS A 591 -22.67 16.74 6.10
CA LYS A 591 -23.62 17.85 5.86
C LYS A 591 -23.69 18.82 7.05
N TRP A 592 -23.59 18.30 8.27
CA TRP A 592 -23.57 19.10 9.49
C TRP A 592 -22.29 19.95 9.60
N ARG A 593 -21.10 19.36 9.42
CA ARG A 593 -19.83 20.11 9.41
C ARG A 593 -19.80 21.18 8.33
N ALA A 594 -20.27 20.83 7.13
CA ALA A 594 -20.40 21.77 6.02
C ALA A 594 -21.28 22.97 6.39
N SER A 595 -22.41 22.72 7.06
CA SER A 595 -23.33 23.77 7.50
C SER A 595 -22.69 24.72 8.49
N ILE A 596 -22.06 24.22 9.56
CA ILE A 596 -21.50 25.08 10.61
C ILE A 596 -20.32 25.92 10.09
N VAL A 597 -19.45 25.33 9.25
CA VAL A 597 -18.32 26.05 8.66
C VAL A 597 -18.81 27.11 7.67
N HIS A 598 -19.81 26.80 6.85
CA HIS A 598 -20.40 27.76 5.93
C HIS A 598 -21.10 28.92 6.66
N THR A 599 -21.81 28.64 7.76
CA THR A 599 -22.44 29.69 8.58
C THR A 599 -21.39 30.62 9.18
N MET A 600 -20.31 30.09 9.75
CA MET A 600 -19.21 30.91 10.29
C MET A 600 -18.54 31.73 9.19
N TYR A 601 -18.24 31.12 8.03
CA TYR A 601 -17.69 31.81 6.87
C TYR A 601 -18.59 32.97 6.40
N ALA A 602 -19.90 32.75 6.30
CA ALA A 602 -20.85 33.79 5.87
C ALA A 602 -20.91 34.96 6.87
N ALA A 603 -20.86 34.67 8.17
CA ALA A 603 -20.84 35.68 9.22
C ALA A 603 -19.56 36.55 9.14
N VAL A 604 -18.39 35.93 9.02
CA VAL A 604 -17.12 36.66 8.89
C VAL A 604 -17.09 37.48 7.60
N ARG A 605 -17.52 36.90 6.47
CA ARG A 605 -17.54 37.61 5.19
C ARG A 605 -18.44 38.85 5.21
N ALA A 606 -19.52 38.82 6.00
CA ALA A 606 -20.41 39.96 6.19
C ALA A 606 -19.81 41.05 7.10
N ALA A 607 -18.88 40.68 8.00
CA ALA A 607 -18.17 41.61 8.88
C ALA A 607 -16.95 42.29 8.21
N MET A 608 -16.41 41.69 7.14
CA MET A 608 -15.41 42.28 6.23
C MET A 608 -16.05 43.15 5.16
#